data_AF-A0A2W4LY12-F1
#
_entry.id   AF-A0A2W4LY12-F1
#
_cell.length_a   1.000
_cell.length_b   1.000
_cell.length_c   1.000
_cell.angle_alpha   90.00
_cell.angle_beta   90.00
_cell.angle_gamma   90.00
#
_symmetry.space_group_name_H-M   'P 1'
#
loop_
_entity.id
_entity.type
_entity.pdbx_description
1 polymer ?
#
loop_
_entity_poly.entity_id
_entity_poly.type
_entity_poly.pdbx_seq_one_letter_code
_entity_poly.pdbx_strand_id
1 'polypeptide(L)'
;MKISCPACSAKYSIADDKVQERLAKIRCRKCGATIVIDGKTSPPHVYTASGEGAEPASTAEPGGPEYSVDFGEGDQRTMSVKEIVRAYHSGQITGETYVWTDGFTDWKPLSDVPELVSA
;
A
#
# COMPACT_ATOMS: atom_id res chain seq x y z
N MET A 1 4.28 9.02 -24.61
CA MET A 1 3.98 9.82 -23.41
C MET A 1 5.13 10.77 -23.06
N LYS A 2 4.83 11.97 -22.57
CA LYS A 2 5.83 12.88 -21.96
C LYS A 2 5.71 12.78 -20.43
N ILE A 3 6.76 12.32 -19.73
CA ILE A 3 6.79 12.27 -18.26
C ILE A 3 7.90 13.17 -17.73
N SER A 4 7.71 13.70 -16.53
CA SER A 4 8.71 14.48 -15.82
C SER A 4 9.32 13.63 -14.71
N CYS A 5 10.65 13.65 -14.58
CA CYS A 5 11.32 12.99 -13.46
C CYS A 5 10.92 13.67 -12.15
N PRO A 6 10.43 12.94 -11.14
CA PRO A 6 10.03 13.55 -9.87
C PRO A 6 11.21 14.13 -9.07
N ALA A 7 12.41 13.59 -9.26
CA ALA A 7 13.60 14.00 -8.51
C ALA A 7 14.28 15.28 -9.03
N CYS A 8 14.18 15.58 -10.33
CA CYS A 8 14.90 16.71 -10.91
C CYS A 8 14.10 17.49 -11.97
N SER A 9 12.81 17.19 -12.10
CA SER A 9 11.85 17.80 -13.04
C SER A 9 12.30 17.79 -14.51
N ALA A 10 13.17 16.85 -14.88
CA ALA A 10 13.60 16.69 -16.27
C ALA A 10 12.48 16.03 -17.10
N LYS A 11 12.16 16.60 -18.25
CA LYS A 11 11.13 16.08 -19.17
C LYS A 11 11.71 15.02 -20.09
N TYR A 12 11.04 13.87 -20.17
CA TYR A 12 11.38 12.74 -21.00
C TYR A 12 10.21 12.33 -21.89
N SER A 13 10.50 11.94 -23.12
CA SER A 13 9.52 11.29 -24.00
C SER A 13 9.76 9.78 -23.94
N ILE A 14 8.77 9.03 -23.45
CA ILE A 14 8.77 7.57 -23.40
C ILE A 14 7.76 7.07 -24.43
N ALA A 15 8.13 6.04 -25.17
CA ALA A 15 7.20 5.36 -26.07
C ALA A 15 6.08 4.70 -25.24
N ASP A 16 4.83 5.02 -25.57
CA ASP A 16 3.64 4.57 -24.83
C ASP A 16 3.56 3.04 -24.74
N ASP A 17 4.02 2.36 -25.80
CA ASP A 17 4.17 0.91 -25.90
C ASP A 17 4.90 0.26 -24.69
N LYS A 18 5.87 0.96 -24.09
CA LYS A 18 6.62 0.43 -22.94
C LYS A 18 5.95 0.63 -21.59
N VAL A 19 4.93 1.47 -21.51
CA VAL A 19 4.34 1.95 -20.25
C VAL A 19 2.91 1.44 -20.07
N GLN A 20 2.14 1.32 -21.13
CA GLN A 20 0.70 1.05 -21.06
C GLN A 20 0.35 -0.36 -20.56
N GLU A 21 1.23 -1.33 -20.70
CA GLU A 21 0.92 -2.73 -20.40
C GLU A 21 1.58 -3.24 -19.10
N ARG A 22 2.59 -2.52 -18.60
CA ARG A 22 3.50 -2.99 -17.53
C ARG A 22 4.15 -1.84 -16.75
N LEU A 23 4.66 -2.17 -15.57
CA LEU A 23 5.53 -1.30 -14.78
C LEU A 23 6.86 -1.06 -15.53
N ALA A 24 7.06 0.17 -16.00
CA ALA A 24 8.29 0.58 -16.66
C ALA A 24 9.25 1.21 -15.63
N LYS A 25 10.41 0.58 -15.40
CA LYS A 25 11.50 1.15 -14.61
C LYS A 25 12.51 1.80 -15.55
N ILE A 26 12.70 3.10 -15.44
CA ILE A 26 13.68 3.84 -16.23
C ILE A 26 14.61 4.63 -15.32
N ARG A 27 15.88 4.74 -15.71
CA ARG A 27 16.85 5.56 -14.98
C ARG A 27 16.89 6.97 -15.57
N CYS A 28 16.72 7.98 -14.73
CA CYS A 28 16.85 9.37 -15.10
C CYS A 28 18.28 9.64 -15.56
N ARG A 29 18.46 10.14 -16.79
CA ARG A 29 19.79 10.48 -17.34
C ARG A 29 20.41 11.73 -16.70
N LYS A 30 19.62 12.57 -16.03
CA LYS A 30 20.09 13.84 -15.46
C LYS A 30 20.57 13.69 -14.01
N CYS A 31 19.78 13.01 -13.16
CA CYS A 31 20.11 12.83 -11.75
C CYS A 31 20.37 11.36 -11.35
N GLY A 32 20.24 10.40 -12.27
CA GLY A 32 20.48 8.99 -11.99
C GLY A 32 19.36 8.27 -11.23
N ALA A 33 18.28 8.98 -10.83
CA ALA A 33 17.15 8.43 -10.09
C ALA A 33 16.39 7.36 -10.88
N THR A 34 15.99 6.27 -10.21
CA THR A 34 15.16 5.23 -10.81
C THR A 34 13.70 5.68 -10.74
N ILE A 35 13.10 5.94 -11.89
CA ILE A 35 11.68 6.33 -12.03
C ILE A 35 10.90 5.07 -12.36
N VAL A 36 9.82 4.85 -11.62
CA VAL A 36 8.86 3.77 -11.89
C VAL A 36 7.58 4.42 -12.40
N ILE A 37 7.11 3.91 -13.53
CA ILE A 37 5.90 4.39 -14.18
C ILE A 37 4.93 3.21 -14.21
N ASP A 38 3.81 3.39 -13.55
CA ASP A 38 2.64 2.52 -13.63
C ASP A 38 1.72 3.06 -14.74
N GLY A 39 1.52 2.29 -15.80
CA GLY A 39 0.50 2.57 -16.82
C GLY A 39 -0.76 1.73 -16.68
N LYS A 40 -0.92 0.97 -15.58
CA LYS A 40 -2.10 0.16 -15.30
C LYS A 40 -3.19 0.98 -14.58
N THR A 41 -2.81 2.09 -13.93
CA THR A 41 -3.72 3.09 -13.36
C THR A 41 -3.90 4.27 -14.31
N SER A 42 -5.12 4.80 -14.43
CA SER A 42 -5.40 6.07 -15.12
C SER A 42 -5.93 7.09 -14.12
N PRO A 43 -5.27 8.26 -13.94
CA PRO A 43 -4.05 8.70 -14.62
C PRO A 43 -2.80 7.91 -14.18
N PRO A 44 -1.78 7.76 -15.05
CA PRO A 44 -0.60 6.96 -14.79
C PRO A 44 0.19 7.48 -13.59
N HIS A 45 0.47 6.61 -12.63
CA HIS A 45 1.20 6.96 -11.42
C HIS A 45 2.72 6.96 -11.70
N VAL A 46 3.38 8.11 -11.50
CA VAL A 46 4.82 8.29 -11.72
C VAL A 46 5.49 8.60 -10.38
N TYR A 47 6.36 7.70 -9.93
CA TYR A 47 7.09 7.87 -8.68
C TYR A 47 8.57 7.53 -8.86
N THR A 48 9.43 8.06 -7.98
CA THR A 48 10.82 7.61 -7.92
C THR A 48 10.90 6.40 -7.00
N ALA A 49 11.55 5.34 -7.46
CA ALA A 49 12.15 4.34 -6.58
C ALA A 49 13.38 4.95 -5.91
N SER A 50 13.13 5.97 -5.09
CA SER A 50 14.00 6.29 -3.97
C SER A 50 13.63 5.27 -2.91
N GLY A 51 14.60 4.50 -2.41
CA GLY A 51 14.36 3.70 -1.23
C GLY A 51 13.81 4.60 -0.12
N GLU A 52 12.73 4.16 0.50
CA GLU A 52 12.01 4.76 1.64
C GLU A 52 11.06 5.96 1.37
N GLY A 53 9.76 5.70 1.62
CA GLY A 53 8.94 6.54 2.52
C GLY A 53 7.74 7.29 1.93
N ALA A 54 6.51 6.85 2.26
CA ALA A 54 5.59 7.58 3.16
C ALA A 54 4.14 7.00 3.14
N GLU A 55 3.92 5.93 3.89
CA GLU A 55 2.66 5.75 4.62
C GLU A 55 2.62 6.73 5.80
N PRO A 56 1.48 7.35 6.11
CA PRO A 56 1.26 7.98 7.39
C PRO A 56 0.64 6.96 8.37
N ALA A 57 1.46 6.32 9.21
CA ALA A 57 1.26 6.24 10.67
C ALA A 57 2.03 5.07 11.32
N SER A 58 2.79 5.42 12.36
CA SER A 58 3.22 4.57 13.48
C SER A 58 4.00 3.28 13.20
N THR A 59 5.29 3.32 13.57
CA THR A 59 6.07 2.26 14.22
C THR A 59 5.41 0.87 14.30
N ALA A 60 5.49 0.11 13.21
CA ALA A 60 5.41 -1.34 13.24
C ALA A 60 6.50 -1.89 12.31
N GLU A 61 7.29 -2.82 12.82
CA GLU A 61 8.40 -3.46 12.10
C GLU A 61 7.96 -4.01 10.72
N PRO A 62 8.77 -3.87 9.67
CA PRO A 62 8.42 -4.36 8.35
C PRO A 62 8.41 -5.89 8.34
N GLY A 63 7.22 -6.49 8.21
CA GLY A 63 7.14 -7.93 7.95
C GLY A 63 5.78 -8.60 8.05
N GLY A 64 4.69 -7.88 8.28
CA GLY A 64 3.35 -8.47 8.37
C GLY A 64 2.39 -7.94 7.30
N PRO A 65 1.41 -8.75 6.87
CA PRO A 65 0.26 -8.23 6.12
C PRO A 65 -0.51 -7.22 6.99
N GLU A 66 -0.83 -6.07 6.40
CA GLU A 66 -1.62 -5.02 7.02
C GLU A 66 -3.11 -5.32 6.85
N TYR A 67 -3.90 -5.14 7.92
CA TYR A 67 -5.35 -5.26 7.86
C TYR A 67 -5.98 -3.98 8.40
N SER A 68 -7.01 -3.51 7.71
CA SER A 68 -7.90 -2.45 8.19
C SER A 68 -8.92 -3.05 9.13
N VAL A 69 -9.05 -2.50 10.34
CA VAL A 69 -9.97 -2.96 11.37
C VAL A 69 -10.95 -1.84 11.71
N ASP A 70 -12.25 -2.15 11.72
CA ASP A 70 -13.32 -1.23 12.12
C ASP A 70 -13.53 -1.27 13.65
N PHE A 71 -13.29 -0.14 14.31
CA PHE A 71 -13.48 0.04 15.75
C PHE A 71 -14.90 0.52 16.11
N GLY A 72 -15.80 0.58 15.13
CA GLY A 72 -17.13 1.19 15.28
C GLY A 72 -17.10 2.72 15.11
N GLU A 73 -18.29 3.31 14.97
CA GLU A 73 -18.47 4.76 14.72
C GLU A 73 -17.74 5.29 13.47
N GLY A 74 -17.40 4.40 12.54
CA GLY A 74 -16.65 4.74 11.32
C GLY A 74 -15.14 4.95 11.54
N ASP A 75 -14.62 4.64 12.73
CA ASP A 75 -13.18 4.62 13.01
C ASP A 75 -12.58 3.33 12.43
N GLN A 76 -11.89 3.47 11.30
CA GLN A 76 -11.18 2.38 10.63
C GLN A 76 -9.69 2.62 10.79
N ARG A 77 -8.94 1.63 11.30
CA ARG A 77 -7.50 1.73 11.49
C ARG A 77 -6.76 0.59 10.82
N THR A 78 -5.71 0.95 10.08
CA THR A 78 -4.74 0.01 9.54
C THR A 78 -3.83 -0.47 10.67
N MET A 79 -3.77 -1.78 10.88
CA MET A 79 -3.02 -2.41 11.97
C MET A 79 -2.36 -3.69 11.46
N SER A 80 -1.21 -4.07 12.02
CA SER A 80 -0.58 -5.38 11.75
C SER A 80 -1.31 -6.50 12.51
N VAL A 81 -1.19 -7.75 12.05
CA VAL A 81 -1.75 -8.95 12.74
C VAL A 81 -1.46 -8.94 14.25
N LYS A 82 -0.22 -8.65 14.66
CA LYS A 82 0.17 -8.57 16.08
C LYS A 82 -0.59 -7.49 16.85
N GLU A 83 -0.84 -6.33 16.25
CA GLU A 83 -1.59 -5.24 16.87
C GLU A 83 -3.07 -5.60 17.01
N ILE A 84 -3.62 -6.27 16.01
CA ILE A 84 -5.01 -6.74 16.01
C ILE A 84 -5.20 -7.77 17.13
N VAL A 85 -4.32 -8.76 17.25
CA VAL A 85 -4.33 -9.73 18.35
C VAL A 85 -4.21 -8.99 19.69
N ARG A 86 -3.29 -8.04 19.84
CA ARG A 86 -3.18 -7.23 21.07
C ARG A 86 -4.46 -6.45 21.39
N ALA A 87 -5.09 -5.82 20.40
CA ALA A 87 -6.34 -5.09 20.55
C ALA A 87 -7.49 -6.01 20.97
N TYR A 88 -7.56 -7.21 20.38
CA TYR A 88 -8.53 -8.24 20.73
C TYR A 88 -8.34 -8.72 22.18
N HIS A 89 -7.10 -9.05 22.57
CA HIS A 89 -6.77 -9.44 23.94
C HIS A 89 -7.01 -8.32 24.96
N SER A 90 -6.87 -7.05 24.56
CA SER A 90 -7.18 -5.89 25.38
C SER A 90 -8.69 -5.58 25.45
N GLY A 91 -9.53 -6.28 24.68
CA GLY A 91 -10.97 -6.06 24.60
C GLY A 91 -11.37 -4.81 23.81
N GLN A 92 -10.47 -4.24 23.01
CA GLN A 92 -10.73 -3.05 22.19
C GLN A 92 -11.47 -3.40 20.88
N ILE A 93 -11.33 -4.64 20.42
CA ILE A 93 -12.08 -5.23 19.29
C ILE A 93 -12.59 -6.62 19.68
N THR A 94 -13.62 -7.11 18.98
CA THR A 94 -14.21 -8.43 19.25
C THR A 94 -14.10 -9.35 18.04
N GLY A 95 -14.52 -10.61 18.17
CA GLY A 95 -14.53 -11.56 17.05
C GLY A 95 -15.53 -11.18 15.95
N GLU A 96 -16.45 -10.25 16.25
CA GLU A 96 -17.46 -9.71 15.34
C GLU A 96 -16.99 -8.41 14.66
N THR A 97 -15.85 -7.85 15.09
CA THR A 97 -15.24 -6.69 14.45
C THR A 97 -14.89 -7.01 13.00
N TYR A 98 -15.30 -6.11 12.09
CA TYR A 98 -15.00 -6.25 10.68
C TYR A 98 -13.55 -5.85 10.38
N VAL A 99 -12.88 -6.70 9.62
CA VAL A 99 -11.53 -6.51 9.12
C VAL A 99 -11.54 -6.59 7.61
N TRP A 100 -10.61 -5.87 6.99
CA TRP A 100 -10.40 -5.88 5.55
C TRP A 100 -8.90 -5.90 5.25
N THR A 101 -8.51 -6.54 4.14
CA THR A 101 -7.13 -6.53 3.64
C THR A 101 -7.15 -6.41 2.12
N ASP A 102 -6.05 -5.94 1.55
CA ASP A 102 -5.89 -5.85 0.11
C ASP A 102 -6.01 -7.26 -0.52
N GLY A 103 -7.04 -7.46 -1.33
CA GLY A 103 -7.38 -8.76 -1.92
C GLY A 103 -8.68 -9.39 -1.39
N PHE A 104 -9.27 -8.90 -0.30
CA PHE A 104 -10.63 -9.28 0.08
C PHE A 104 -11.67 -8.53 -0.76
N THR A 105 -12.68 -9.25 -1.23
CA THR A 105 -13.82 -8.70 -1.98
C THR A 105 -14.80 -7.95 -1.07
N ASP A 106 -14.85 -8.28 0.22
CA ASP A 106 -15.78 -7.72 1.21
C ASP A 106 -15.15 -7.70 2.61
N TRP A 107 -15.72 -6.88 3.50
CA TRP A 107 -15.34 -6.82 4.91
C TRP A 107 -15.75 -8.10 5.62
N LYS A 108 -14.81 -8.73 6.33
CA LYS A 108 -15.05 -9.99 7.02
C LYS A 108 -14.89 -9.83 8.51
N PRO A 109 -15.70 -10.50 9.33
CA PRO A 109 -15.47 -10.49 10.77
C PRO A 109 -14.13 -11.15 11.08
N LEU A 110 -13.45 -10.66 12.11
CA LEU A 110 -12.15 -11.16 12.55
C LEU A 110 -12.16 -12.68 12.76
N SER A 111 -13.28 -13.24 13.24
CA SER A 111 -13.45 -14.69 13.42
C SER A 111 -13.48 -15.50 12.13
N ASP A 112 -13.78 -14.88 10.99
CA ASP A 112 -13.80 -15.54 9.67
C ASP A 112 -12.42 -15.52 8.98
N VAL A 113 -11.47 -14.77 9.55
CA VAL A 113 -10.09 -14.69 9.04
C VAL A 113 -9.20 -15.62 9.86
N PRO A 114 -8.95 -16.86 9.38
CA PRO A 114 -8.20 -17.85 10.15
C PRO A 114 -6.77 -17.40 10.48
N GLU A 115 -6.18 -16.52 9.67
CA GLU A 115 -4.87 -15.93 9.95
C GLU A 115 -4.87 -15.05 11.20
N LEU A 116 -5.96 -14.33 11.48
CA LEU A 116 -6.08 -13.52 12.69
C LEU A 116 -6.48 -14.37 13.91
N VAL A 117 -7.27 -15.43 13.69
CA VAL A 117 -7.69 -16.37 14.74
C VAL A 117 -6.58 -17.30 15.18
N SER A 118 -5.66 -17.65 14.26
CA SER A 118 -4.55 -18.58 14.52
C SER A 118 -3.24 -17.90 14.94
N ALA A 119 -3.23 -16.56 15.02
CA ALA A 119 -2.07 -15.74 15.36
C ALA A 119 -1.79 -15.63 16.87
#